data_AF-A0A2K2VHH1-F1
#
_entry.id   AF-A0A2K2VHH1-F1
#
_cell.length_a   1.000
_cell.length_b   1.000
_cell.length_c   1.000
_cell.angle_alpha   90.00
_cell.angle_beta   90.00
_cell.angle_gamma   90.00
#
_symmetry.space_group_name_H-M   'P 1'
#
loop_
_entity.id
_entity.type
_entity.pdbx_description
1 polymer ?
#
loop_
_entity_poly.entity_id
_entity_poly.type
_entity_poly.pdbx_seq_one_letter_code
_entity_poly.pdbx_strand_id
1 'polypeptide(L)'
;MKVIIEGMLLSTYVKPDFKDKETGEVTKGKPVLQVLVDTELSNGSIKQEMQDISVPIEKISEYKDKVGKKIQVPCSFMSKSTVSFFVSN
;
A
#
# COMPACT_ATOMS: atom_id res chain seq x y z
N MET A 1 0.54 2.05 -15.83
CA MET A 1 0.48 3.36 -15.14
C MET A 1 1.23 3.24 -13.83
N LYS A 2 2.12 4.19 -13.50
CA LYS A 2 2.83 4.22 -12.22
C LYS A 2 2.12 5.23 -11.32
N VAL A 3 1.70 4.80 -10.13
CA VAL A 3 1.10 5.65 -9.10
C VAL A 3 2.12 5.78 -7.98
N ILE A 4 2.25 6.96 -7.40
CA ILE A 4 3.09 7.15 -6.21
C ILE A 4 2.14 7.39 -5.04
N ILE A 5 2.27 6.57 -3.99
CA ILE A 5 1.57 6.80 -2.73
C ILE A 5 2.55 7.48 -1.79
N GLU A 6 2.17 8.65 -1.29
CA GLU A 6 2.98 9.44 -0.36
C GLU A 6 2.30 9.49 1.00
N GLY A 7 3.07 9.27 2.07
CA GLY A 7 2.51 9.27 3.42
C GLY A 7 3.53 8.87 4.47
N MET A 8 3.12 8.84 5.73
CA MET A 8 3.95 8.38 6.84
C MET A 8 3.90 6.86 6.97
N LEU A 9 5.06 6.21 6.96
CA LEU A 9 5.13 4.76 7.22
C LEU A 9 4.90 4.51 8.71
N LEU A 10 3.80 3.85 9.06
CA LEU A 10 3.47 3.54 10.45
C LEU A 10 4.10 2.23 10.90
N SER A 11 4.02 1.21 10.07
CA SER A 11 4.53 -0.12 10.39
C SER A 11 4.71 -0.97 9.14
N THR A 12 5.36 -2.13 9.31
CA THR A 12 5.45 -3.16 8.28
C THR A 12 5.06 -4.51 8.87
N TYR A 13 4.26 -5.29 8.16
CA TYR A 13 3.84 -6.62 8.60
C TYR A 13 3.86 -7.62 7.44
N VAL A 14 3.77 -8.92 7.74
CA VAL A 14 3.69 -9.98 6.73
C VAL A 14 2.31 -10.62 6.82
N LYS A 15 1.61 -10.73 5.69
CA LYS A 15 0.32 -11.44 5.65
C LYS A 15 0.53 -12.92 6.00
N PRO A 16 -0.49 -13.61 6.55
CA PRO A 16 -0.39 -15.04 6.77
C PRO A 16 -0.25 -15.78 5.43
N ASP A 17 0.39 -16.94 5.47
CA ASP A 17 0.44 -17.84 4.33
C ASP A 17 -0.97 -18.33 3.99
N PHE A 18 -1.31 -18.30 2.71
CA PHE A 18 -2.59 -18.81 2.22
C PHE A 18 -2.39 -20.23 1.70
N LYS A 19 -3.08 -21.19 2.31
CA LYS A 19 -3.13 -22.55 1.81
C LYS A 19 -4.43 -22.77 1.06
N ASP A 20 -4.32 -23.11 -0.22
CA ASP A 20 -5.46 -23.52 -1.02
C ASP A 20 -5.98 -24.88 -0.52
N LYS A 21 -7.30 -24.96 -0.28
CA LYS A 21 -7.92 -26.16 0.29
C LYS A 21 -8.17 -27.25 -0.76
N GLU A 22 -8.24 -26.89 -2.03
CA GLU A 22 -8.53 -27.81 -3.13
C GLU A 22 -7.24 -28.33 -3.78
N THR A 23 -6.23 -27.47 -3.96
CA THR A 23 -4.95 -27.87 -4.58
C THR A 23 -3.86 -28.22 -3.56
N GLY A 24 -4.01 -27.79 -2.30
CA GLY A 24 -3.00 -27.96 -1.25
C GLY A 24 -1.79 -27.04 -1.38
N GLU A 25 -1.73 -26.18 -2.42
CA GLU A 25 -0.64 -25.24 -2.64
C GLU A 25 -0.59 -24.15 -1.57
N VAL A 26 0.62 -23.82 -1.13
CA VAL A 26 0.86 -22.77 -0.13
C VAL A 26 1.44 -21.54 -0.81
N THR A 27 0.66 -20.47 -0.85
CA THR A 27 1.11 -19.16 -1.29
C THR A 27 1.65 -18.39 -0.10
N LYS A 28 2.95 -18.06 -0.14
CA LYS A 28 3.59 -17.26 0.91
C LYS A 28 2.94 -15.89 1.04
N GLY A 29 2.70 -15.47 2.28
CA GLY A 29 2.21 -14.15 2.60
C GLY A 29 3.18 -13.06 2.13
N LYS A 30 2.64 -12.03 1.47
CA LYS A 30 3.45 -10.88 1.02
C LYS A 30 3.66 -9.91 2.18
N PRO A 31 4.85 -9.28 2.30
CA PRO A 31 5.04 -8.17 3.21
C PRO A 31 4.21 -6.96 2.76
N VAL A 32 3.78 -6.18 3.74
CA VAL A 32 2.88 -5.03 3.58
C VAL A 32 3.45 -3.86 4.36
N LEU A 33 3.42 -2.69 3.72
CA LEU A 33 3.68 -1.40 4.33
C LEU A 33 2.35 -0.77 4.73
N GLN A 34 2.22 -0.37 5.98
CA GLN A 34 1.06 0.37 6.46
C GLN A 34 1.40 1.87 6.45
N VAL A 35 0.77 2.63 5.56
CA VAL A 35 1.09 4.03 5.30
C VAL A 35 -0.11 4.91 5.63
N LEU A 36 0.11 5.96 6.43
CA LEU A 36 -0.88 7.00 6.69
C LEU A 36 -0.79 8.08 5.62
N VAL A 37 -1.86 8.25 4.86
CA VAL A 37 -1.97 9.19 3.75
C VAL A 37 -2.92 10.31 4.15
N ASP A 38 -2.53 11.55 3.91
CA ASP A 38 -3.36 12.72 4.13
C ASP A 38 -4.10 13.05 2.83
N THR A 39 -5.43 13.01 2.86
CA THR A 39 -6.31 13.34 1.73
C THR A 39 -7.08 14.62 2.06
N GLU A 40 -6.94 15.65 1.23
CA GLU A 40 -7.73 16.87 1.36
C GLU A 40 -9.17 16.62 0.88
N LEU A 41 -10.14 16.96 1.72
CA LEU A 41 -11.56 16.86 1.40
C LEU A 41 -12.07 18.15 0.75
N SER A 42 -13.19 18.06 0.04
CA SER A 42 -13.82 19.21 -0.64
C SER A 42 -14.22 20.36 0.29
N ASN A 43 -14.28 20.13 1.60
CA ASN A 43 -14.53 21.14 2.62
C ASN A 43 -13.26 21.74 3.23
N GLY A 44 -12.07 21.47 2.65
CA GLY A 44 -10.77 21.95 3.13
C GLY A 44 -10.25 21.23 4.38
N SER A 45 -10.94 20.19 4.87
CA SER A 45 -10.44 19.38 5.97
C SER A 45 -9.46 18.32 5.48
N ILE A 46 -8.43 18.02 6.28
CA ILE A 46 -7.50 16.92 6.01
C ILE A 46 -8.03 15.65 6.66
N LYS A 47 -8.28 14.62 5.85
CA LYS A 47 -8.62 13.28 6.32
C LYS A 47 -7.38 12.40 6.26
N GLN A 48 -7.05 11.73 7.36
CA GLN A 48 -5.98 10.74 7.36
C GLN A 48 -6.56 9.36 7.06
N GLU A 49 -6.02 8.68 6.06
CA GLU A 49 -6.43 7.36 5.62
C GLU A 49 -5.26 6.38 5.66
N MET A 50 -5.51 5.21 6.22
CA MET A 50 -4.52 4.16 6.30
C MET A 50 -4.58 3.30 5.03
N GLN A 51 -3.45 3.15 4.36
CA GLN A 51 -3.31 2.39 3.12
C GLN A 51 -2.30 1.26 3.32
N ASP A 52 -2.71 0.05 2.94
CA ASP A 52 -1.90 -1.16 3.03
C ASP A 52 -1.31 -1.49 1.66
N ILE A 53 0.00 -1.33 1.52
CA ILE A 53 0.71 -1.51 0.25
C ILE A 53 1.52 -2.80 0.29
N SER A 54 1.13 -3.78 -0.54
CA SER A 54 1.87 -5.04 -0.65
C SER A 54 3.16 -4.82 -1.46
N VAL A 55 4.28 -5.28 -0.91
CA VAL A 55 5.60 -5.16 -1.53
C VAL A 55 6.27 -6.52 -1.72
N PRO A 56 7.14 -6.70 -2.72
CA PRO A 56 7.96 -7.90 -2.85
C PRO A 56 8.89 -8.08 -1.64
N ILE A 57 9.16 -9.35 -1.29
CA ILE A 57 9.97 -9.67 -0.10
C ILE A 57 11.40 -9.16 -0.18
N GLU A 58 11.97 -9.08 -1.38
CA GLU A 58 13.30 -8.50 -1.60
C GLU A 58 13.39 -7.00 -1.30
N LYS A 59 12.26 -6.28 -1.36
CA LYS A 59 12.22 -4.81 -1.19
C LYS A 59 11.83 -4.35 0.21
N ILE A 60 11.35 -5.25 1.08
CA ILE A 60 10.87 -4.86 2.42
C ILE A 60 11.98 -4.29 3.30
N SER A 61 13.22 -4.77 3.12
CA SER A 61 14.40 -4.29 3.86
C SER A 61 14.62 -2.78 3.66
N GLU A 62 14.31 -2.25 2.47
CA GLU A 62 14.48 -0.82 2.14
C GLU A 62 13.55 0.11 2.93
N TYR A 63 12.53 -0.43 3.60
CA TYR A 63 11.50 0.31 4.33
C TYR A 63 11.56 0.13 5.84
N LYS A 64 12.28 -0.88 6.35
CA LYS A 64 12.34 -1.15 7.81
C LYS A 64 12.89 0.04 8.61
N ASP A 65 13.92 0.71 8.10
CA ASP A 65 14.55 1.87 8.76
C ASP A 65 13.81 3.21 8.51
N LYS A 66 12.68 3.15 7.82
CA LYS A 66 11.85 4.30 7.45
C LYS A 66 10.55 4.38 8.24
N VAL A 67 10.32 3.47 9.18
CA VAL A 67 9.16 3.53 10.08
C VAL A 67 9.19 4.86 10.85
N GLY A 68 8.04 5.54 10.91
CA GLY A 68 7.88 6.87 11.47
C GLY A 68 8.27 8.03 10.54
N LYS A 69 8.73 7.76 9.31
CA LYS A 69 9.12 8.79 8.34
C LYS A 69 8.10 8.90 7.20
N LYS A 70 8.08 10.08 6.57
CA LYS A 70 7.38 10.25 5.28
C LYS A 70 8.13 9.48 4.20
N ILE A 71 7.41 8.65 3.45
CA ILE A 71 7.91 7.85 2.35
C ILE A 71 7.08 8.07 1.09
N GLN A 72 7.69 7.82 -0.06
CA GLN A 72 7.03 7.72 -1.35
C GLN A 72 7.16 6.28 -1.84
N VAL A 73 6.04 5.63 -2.15
CA VAL A 73 6.02 4.25 -2.61
C VAL A 73 5.55 4.20 -4.06
N PRO A 74 6.46 3.98 -5.03
CA PRO A 74 6.09 3.80 -6.42
C PRO A 74 5.35 2.46 -6.58
N CYS A 75 4.07 2.55 -6.90
CA CYS A 75 3.15 1.43 -7.04
C CYS A 75 2.76 1.22 -8.50
N SER A 76 2.64 -0.04 -8.88
CA SER A 76 1.86 -0.43 -10.05
C SER A 76 0.42 -0.65 -9.60
N PHE A 77 -0.52 -0.13 -10.37
CA PHE A 77 -1.93 -0.29 -10.08
C PHE A 77 -2.56 -1.38 -10.96
N MET A 78 -3.42 -2.20 -10.37
CA MET A 78 -4.23 -3.20 -11.05
C MET A 78 -5.65 -3.12 -10.48
N SER A 79 -6.64 -2.92 -11.36
CA SER A 79 -8.05 -2.95 -10.99
C SER A 79 -8.78 -3.97 -11.82
N LYS A 80 -9.73 -4.67 -11.19
CA LYS A 80 -10.71 -5.52 -11.89
C LYS A 80 -11.90 -4.70 -12.44
N SER A 81 -12.02 -3.44 -12.03
CA SER A 81 -13.13 -2.53 -12.38
C SER A 81 -12.61 -1.27 -13.07
N THR A 82 -13.49 -0.58 -13.80
CA THR A 82 -13.16 0.69 -14.47
C THR A 82 -12.67 1.73 -13.46
N VAL A 83 -11.54 2.37 -13.77
CA VAL A 83 -11.00 3.48 -12.99
C VAL A 83 -11.28 4.79 -13.71
N SER A 84 -11.94 5.71 -13.01
CA SER A 84 -12.23 7.05 -13.52
C SER A 84 -11.20 8.04 -12.99
N PHE A 85 -10.64 8.84 -13.90
CA PHE A 85 -9.74 9.94 -13.58
C PHE A 85 -10.45 11.24 -13.85
N PHE A 86 -10.29 12.22 -12.95
CA PHE A 86 -10.76 13.58 -13.15
C PHE A 86 -9.60 14.53 -12.88
N VAL A 87 -9.60 15.68 -13.55
CA VAL A 87 -8.66 16.76 -13.27
C VAL A 87 -9.22 17.52 -12.08
N SER A 88 -8.46 17.59 -10.99
CA SER A 88 -8.74 18.48 -9.87
C SER A 88 -8.32 19.89 -10.27
N ASN A 89 -9.24 20.86 -10.17
CA ASN A 89 -8.97 22.29 -10.39
C ASN A 89 -8.17 22.91 -9.25
#